data_AF-A0A542KFZ1-F1
#
_entry.id   AF-A0A542KFZ1-F1
#
_cell.length_a   1.000
_cell.length_b   1.000
_cell.length_c   1.000
_cell.angle_alpha   90.00
_cell.angle_beta   90.00
_cell.angle_gamma   90.00
#
_symmetry.space_group_name_H-M   'P 1'
#
loop_
_entity.id
_entity.type
_entity.pdbx_description
1 polymer ?
#
loop_
_entity_poly.entity_id
_entity_poly.type
_entity_poly.pdbx_seq_one_letter_code
_entity_poly.pdbx_strand_id
1 'polypeptide(L)'
;MGVETGEQGGPAAPAPVQPDEEGQSKAVRNTAIAAGGAGCLLFPLGLAGGTVIVIVFCGFGVLLAPLIAVYLLFHSVFGGGGGGGDVPGPSDASSVLAVFQGDGHGDLDTSTVPEDLVDPVQKAGQLCGAIGPIVIASQIEKASGFNASLVGPDGKQGISQLPPDIFTKYGKDDDDNGKTSALDAKDSIMAQGRYICAMADEAQKMIDANEATGSVLDLALAGYDVGMDAVRAAKGVPRTAEAQGYVAAVRAQFAKYAGVAAIPSGTPIPTGIQTSLPTAVPTESLTPTP
;
A
#
# COMPACT_ATOMS: atom_id res chain seq x y z
N MET A 1 -19.76 12.74 69.63
CA MET A 1 -18.35 12.31 69.64
C MET A 1 -17.86 12.47 68.19
N GLY A 2 -17.33 13.58 67.70
CA GLY A 2 -16.57 14.65 68.33
C GLY A 2 -15.08 14.35 68.30
N VAL A 3 -14.44 14.53 67.13
CA VAL A 3 -13.04 15.03 66.96
C VAL A 3 -12.92 15.65 65.54
N GLU A 4 -12.95 16.98 65.50
CA GLU A 4 -12.31 17.84 64.49
C GLU A 4 -10.77 17.77 64.73
N THR A 5 -9.86 17.95 63.77
CA THR A 5 -9.43 19.24 63.17
C THR A 5 -8.15 18.96 62.39
N GLY A 6 -7.84 19.78 61.37
CA GLY A 6 -6.47 19.90 60.87
C GLY A 6 -6.33 20.49 59.48
N GLU A 7 -6.93 21.65 59.25
CA GLU A 7 -6.73 22.51 58.09
C GLU A 7 -5.48 23.38 58.33
N GLN A 8 -4.56 23.47 57.35
CA GLN A 8 -3.62 24.59 57.23
C GLN A 8 -3.36 24.89 55.74
N GLY A 9 -3.78 26.07 55.32
CA GLY A 9 -3.53 26.63 54.00
C GLY A 9 -2.39 27.65 53.98
N GLY A 10 -1.79 27.80 52.79
CA GLY A 10 -1.08 28.99 52.26
C GLY A 10 0.32 29.28 52.83
N PRO A 11 1.23 29.92 52.06
CA PRO A 11 0.90 31.03 51.16
C PRO A 11 1.56 30.99 49.76
N ALA A 12 1.26 32.05 49.01
CA ALA A 12 1.49 32.35 47.60
C ALA A 12 2.96 32.36 47.09
N ALA A 13 3.04 32.30 45.76
CA ALA A 13 4.22 32.46 44.92
C ALA A 13 5.03 33.74 45.16
N PRO A 14 6.28 33.72 44.69
CA PRO A 14 6.78 34.83 43.87
C PRO A 14 7.45 34.35 42.57
N ALA A 15 7.13 35.03 41.47
CA ALA A 15 7.99 35.21 40.30
C ALA A 15 8.25 36.72 40.17
N PRO A 16 9.14 37.22 39.29
CA PRO A 16 10.33 36.65 38.65
C PRO A 16 11.59 37.52 38.92
N VAL A 17 12.80 37.03 38.65
CA VAL A 17 14.00 37.89 38.51
C VAL A 17 14.90 37.33 37.40
N GLN A 18 15.01 38.08 36.31
CA GLN A 18 16.24 38.17 35.51
C GLN A 18 16.94 39.49 35.88
N PRO A 19 18.27 39.55 35.71
CA PRO A 19 18.84 40.67 34.98
C PRO A 19 19.86 40.22 33.91
N ASP A 20 19.71 40.68 32.67
CA ASP A 20 20.45 41.76 32.00
C ASP A 20 21.92 41.41 31.67
N GLU A 21 22.28 41.30 30.38
CA GLU A 21 22.81 42.43 29.60
C GLU A 21 23.22 41.97 28.18
N GLU A 22 22.70 42.72 27.21
CA GLU A 22 23.36 43.31 26.03
C GLU A 22 24.35 42.45 25.21
N GLY A 23 24.27 42.40 23.88
CA GLY A 23 23.51 43.22 22.95
C GLY A 23 24.05 43.07 21.54
N GLN A 24 23.48 43.88 20.65
CA GLN A 24 23.85 44.14 19.25
C GLN A 24 23.12 43.35 18.15
N SER A 25 21.90 43.84 17.92
CA SER A 25 21.51 44.62 16.73
C SER A 25 21.32 43.90 15.37
N LYS A 26 20.03 43.88 15.01
CA LYS A 26 19.43 44.27 13.73
C LYS A 26 20.15 43.90 12.42
N ALA A 27 19.48 43.06 11.64
CA ALA A 27 19.15 43.38 10.26
C ALA A 27 17.99 42.50 9.76
N VAL A 28 16.76 43.04 9.79
CA VAL A 28 15.70 42.59 8.89
C VAL A 28 15.99 43.21 7.52
N ARG A 29 16.22 42.37 6.51
CA ARG A 29 16.13 42.76 5.10
C ARG A 29 15.30 41.72 4.35
N ASN A 30 14.04 42.06 4.13
CA ASN A 30 13.31 41.57 2.97
C ASN A 30 14.05 42.03 1.72
N THR A 31 14.46 41.10 0.87
CA THR A 31 14.69 41.38 -0.55
C THR A 31 14.45 40.11 -1.34
N ALA A 32 13.30 40.04 -2.01
CA ALA A 32 13.11 39.17 -3.15
C ALA A 32 14.05 39.64 -4.27
N ILE A 33 14.91 38.75 -4.77
CA ILE A 33 15.54 38.88 -6.08
C ILE A 33 15.41 37.53 -6.76
N ALA A 34 14.58 37.50 -7.80
CA ALA A 34 14.61 36.50 -8.84
C ALA A 34 15.84 36.72 -9.71
N ALA A 35 16.66 35.68 -9.93
CA ALA A 35 17.44 35.45 -11.14
C ALA A 35 18.24 34.15 -10.96
N GLY A 36 18.16 33.27 -11.96
CA GLY A 36 18.87 32.00 -11.96
C GLY A 36 20.38 32.11 -12.17
N GLY A 37 21.04 30.96 -12.13
CA GLY A 37 22.42 30.82 -12.55
C GLY A 37 23.25 29.94 -11.63
N ALA A 38 23.54 28.74 -12.13
CA ALA A 38 24.73 27.90 -11.93
C ALA A 38 25.73 28.29 -10.82
N GLY A 39 25.99 27.34 -9.92
CA GLY A 39 27.12 27.40 -8.98
C GLY A 39 27.28 26.14 -8.15
N CYS A 40 27.79 25.07 -8.77
CA CYS A 40 28.53 24.03 -8.04
C CYS A 40 29.85 24.62 -7.50
N LEU A 41 30.49 23.89 -6.57
CA LEU A 41 31.73 24.18 -5.81
C LEU A 41 31.40 24.77 -4.41
N LEU A 42 31.73 24.18 -3.25
CA LEU A 42 32.84 23.32 -2.85
C LEU A 42 32.45 22.52 -1.58
N PHE A 43 32.71 21.21 -1.53
CA PHE A 43 32.98 20.46 -0.29
C PHE A 43 34.10 19.45 -0.55
N PRO A 44 35.09 19.31 0.35
CA PRO A 44 36.25 18.47 0.10
C PRO A 44 35.91 16.98 0.27
N LEU A 45 36.59 16.19 -0.56
CA LEU A 45 36.50 14.74 -0.69
C LEU A 45 36.76 14.00 0.63
N GLY A 46 35.83 13.13 1.00
CA GLY A 46 36.04 12.05 1.94
C GLY A 46 35.17 10.85 1.55
N LEU A 47 35.83 9.72 1.26
CA LEU A 47 35.30 8.38 0.96
C LEU A 47 34.71 8.14 -0.45
N ALA A 48 35.49 7.43 -1.25
CA ALA A 48 35.32 7.07 -2.66
C ALA A 48 34.10 6.15 -3.01
N GLY A 49 33.06 6.09 -2.17
CA GLY A 49 31.81 5.38 -2.46
C GLY A 49 30.65 6.27 -2.90
N GLY A 50 30.64 7.55 -2.49
CA GLY A 50 29.51 8.46 -2.76
C GLY A 50 29.48 9.03 -4.17
N THR A 51 30.65 9.20 -4.80
CA THR A 51 30.76 9.88 -6.10
C THR A 51 30.15 9.07 -7.24
N VAL A 52 30.24 7.73 -7.18
CA VAL A 52 29.65 6.85 -8.21
C VAL A 52 28.12 6.83 -8.10
N ILE A 53 27.55 6.83 -6.88
CA ILE A 53 26.09 6.79 -6.67
C ILE A 53 25.43 8.12 -7.12
N VAL A 54 26.05 9.26 -6.82
CA VAL A 54 25.53 10.57 -7.29
C VAL A 54 25.62 10.70 -8.81
N ILE A 55 26.68 10.19 -9.44
CA ILE A 55 26.81 10.21 -10.92
C ILE A 55 25.77 9.29 -11.59
N VAL A 56 25.41 8.15 -10.98
CA VAL A 56 24.39 7.24 -11.53
C VAL A 56 22.98 7.82 -11.41
N PHE A 57 22.60 8.42 -10.26
CA PHE A 57 21.29 9.04 -10.09
C PHE A 57 21.14 10.38 -10.84
N CYS A 58 22.20 11.21 -10.90
CA CYS A 58 22.16 12.46 -11.66
C CYS A 58 22.34 12.23 -13.17
N GLY A 59 23.10 11.21 -13.58
CA GLY A 59 23.31 10.87 -14.98
C GLY A 59 22.05 10.36 -15.67
N PHE A 60 21.21 9.57 -14.98
CA PHE A 60 19.97 9.06 -15.57
C PHE A 60 18.94 10.15 -15.84
N GLY A 61 18.84 11.15 -14.96
CA GLY A 61 17.95 12.31 -15.15
C GLY A 61 18.35 13.19 -16.33
N VAL A 62 19.66 13.37 -16.58
CA VAL A 62 20.17 14.17 -17.70
C VAL A 62 20.15 13.40 -19.02
N LEU A 63 20.29 12.07 -18.98
CA LEU A 63 20.27 11.21 -20.17
C LEU A 63 18.84 10.96 -20.68
N LEU A 64 17.84 10.96 -19.78
CA LEU A 64 16.42 10.91 -20.14
C LEU A 64 15.81 12.28 -20.44
N ALA A 65 16.40 13.39 -20.00
CA ALA A 65 15.94 14.75 -20.29
C ALA A 65 15.72 15.04 -21.79
N PRO A 66 16.61 14.66 -22.73
CA PRO A 66 16.34 14.86 -24.16
C PRO A 66 15.21 13.95 -24.67
N LEU A 67 15.03 12.75 -24.10
CA LEU A 67 13.96 11.82 -24.48
C LEU A 67 12.59 12.32 -23.97
N ILE A 68 12.55 12.87 -22.76
CA ILE A 68 11.38 13.54 -22.17
C ILE A 68 11.09 14.83 -22.94
N ALA A 69 12.11 15.62 -23.29
CA ALA A 69 11.94 16.84 -24.09
C ALA A 69 11.40 16.50 -25.49
N VAL A 70 11.91 15.45 -26.15
CA VAL A 70 11.39 14.96 -27.43
C VAL A 70 9.95 14.45 -27.26
N TYR A 71 9.64 13.69 -26.22
CA TYR A 71 8.27 13.25 -25.92
C TYR A 71 7.30 14.43 -25.75
N LEU A 72 7.70 15.47 -25.00
CA LEU A 72 6.90 16.68 -24.78
C LEU A 72 6.78 17.55 -26.05
N LEU A 73 7.82 17.58 -26.88
CA LEU A 73 7.85 18.34 -28.13
C LEU A 73 7.01 17.66 -29.22
N PHE A 74 6.99 16.33 -29.27
CA PHE A 74 6.09 15.56 -30.14
C PHE A 74 4.62 15.63 -29.68
N HIS A 75 4.34 15.71 -28.38
CA HIS A 75 2.97 15.92 -27.87
C HIS A 75 2.44 17.34 -28.06
N SER A 76 3.30 18.35 -28.15
CA SER A 76 2.89 19.75 -28.29
C SER A 76 2.79 20.25 -29.74
N VAL A 77 3.41 19.57 -30.71
CA VAL A 77 3.42 20.01 -32.12
C VAL A 77 2.43 19.25 -33.02
N PHE A 78 1.95 18.05 -32.61
CA PHE A 78 1.00 17.27 -33.41
C PHE A 78 -0.35 16.95 -32.73
N GLY A 79 -0.60 17.44 -31.51
CA GLY A 79 -1.82 17.17 -30.75
C GLY A 79 -2.83 18.33 -30.73
N GLY A 80 -3.27 18.78 -31.89
CA GLY A 80 -4.39 19.73 -31.97
C GLY A 80 -5.74 19.02 -31.78
N GLY A 81 -6.38 19.22 -30.63
CA GLY A 81 -7.84 19.05 -30.49
C GLY A 81 -8.33 18.24 -29.28
N GLY A 82 -8.73 18.95 -28.22
CA GLY A 82 -9.92 18.64 -27.42
C GLY A 82 -9.91 17.43 -26.49
N GLY A 83 -9.78 17.68 -25.18
CA GLY A 83 -10.15 16.74 -24.12
C GLY A 83 -9.21 16.83 -22.93
N GLY A 84 -9.56 17.65 -21.93
CA GLY A 84 -8.84 17.68 -20.66
C GLY A 84 -9.00 16.36 -19.93
N GLY A 85 -7.98 15.51 -20.00
CA GLY A 85 -7.74 14.51 -18.98
C GLY A 85 -6.91 15.17 -17.89
N ASP A 86 -7.50 15.37 -16.72
CA ASP A 86 -6.80 15.93 -15.57
C ASP A 86 -5.57 15.07 -15.25
N VAL A 87 -4.38 15.67 -15.40
CA VAL A 87 -3.16 15.10 -14.83
C VAL A 87 -3.36 15.13 -13.31
N PRO A 88 -3.23 13.99 -12.60
CA PRO A 88 -3.44 13.96 -11.15
C PRO A 88 -2.62 15.06 -10.49
N GLY A 89 -3.29 15.93 -9.73
CA GLY A 89 -2.64 17.03 -9.06
C GLY A 89 -1.70 16.52 -7.96
N PRO A 90 -0.81 17.36 -7.41
CA PRO A 90 0.02 17.00 -6.26
C PRO A 90 -0.78 16.49 -5.04
N SER A 91 -2.06 16.89 -4.93
CA SER A 91 -3.03 16.40 -3.95
C SER A 91 -3.38 14.93 -4.14
N ASP A 92 -3.48 14.48 -5.39
CA ASP A 92 -3.96 13.15 -5.76
C ASP A 92 -2.82 12.12 -5.65
N ALA A 93 -1.58 12.54 -5.94
CA ALA A 93 -0.40 11.73 -5.64
C ALA A 93 -0.18 11.55 -4.13
N SER A 94 -0.48 12.59 -3.33
CA SER A 94 -0.34 12.55 -1.87
C SER A 94 -1.40 11.66 -1.22
N SER A 95 -2.64 11.67 -1.72
CA SER A 95 -3.72 10.81 -1.22
C SER A 95 -3.46 9.33 -1.54
N VAL A 96 -2.97 9.01 -2.75
CA VAL A 96 -2.57 7.64 -3.12
C VAL A 96 -1.43 7.14 -2.24
N LEU A 97 -0.43 7.99 -1.94
CA LEU A 97 0.66 7.63 -1.04
C LEU A 97 0.17 7.41 0.40
N ALA A 98 -0.75 8.25 0.89
CA ALA A 98 -1.35 8.10 2.21
C ALA A 98 -2.16 6.80 2.33
N VAL A 99 -2.90 6.42 1.28
CA VAL A 99 -3.62 5.14 1.23
C VAL A 99 -2.64 3.97 1.20
N PHE A 100 -1.58 4.05 0.39
CA PHE A 100 -0.55 2.99 0.33
C PHE A 100 0.14 2.78 1.68
N GLN A 101 0.41 3.86 2.42
CA GLN A 101 1.01 3.82 3.76
C GLN A 101 -0.01 3.59 4.88
N GLY A 102 -1.30 3.56 4.56
CA GLY A 102 -2.38 3.41 5.52
C GLY A 102 -2.42 2.04 6.19
N ASP A 103 -3.29 1.91 7.18
CA ASP A 103 -3.54 0.68 7.94
C ASP A 103 -4.64 -0.20 7.32
N GLY A 104 -5.22 0.23 6.19
CA GLY A 104 -6.26 -0.49 5.47
C GLY A 104 -7.61 -0.55 6.17
N HIS A 105 -7.85 0.28 7.20
CA HIS A 105 -9.12 0.38 7.93
C HIS A 105 -10.19 1.24 7.25
N GLY A 106 -9.88 1.88 6.12
CA GLY A 106 -10.84 2.70 5.38
C GLY A 106 -12.08 1.93 4.90
N ASP A 107 -13.09 2.68 4.48
CA ASP A 107 -14.30 2.12 3.90
C ASP A 107 -13.94 1.33 2.64
N LEU A 108 -14.43 0.09 2.56
CA LEU A 108 -14.30 -0.75 1.38
C LEU A 108 -15.20 -0.18 0.27
N ASP A 109 -14.62 0.14 -0.89
CA ASP A 109 -15.37 0.37 -2.11
C ASP A 109 -15.98 -0.95 -2.58
N THR A 110 -17.24 -1.15 -2.24
CA THR A 110 -17.98 -2.39 -2.51
C THR A 110 -18.16 -2.66 -4.00
N SER A 111 -17.98 -1.66 -4.88
CA SER A 111 -18.01 -1.86 -6.33
C SER A 111 -16.79 -2.61 -6.88
N THR A 112 -15.72 -2.73 -6.07
CA THR A 112 -14.46 -3.38 -6.45
C THR A 112 -14.36 -4.84 -6.01
N VAL A 113 -15.37 -5.32 -5.29
CA VAL A 113 -15.47 -6.70 -4.76
C VAL A 113 -16.75 -7.33 -5.31
N PRO A 114 -16.75 -8.63 -5.69
CA PRO A 114 -17.98 -9.32 -6.06
C PRO A 114 -19.06 -9.18 -4.97
N GLU A 115 -20.30 -8.93 -5.38
CA GLU A 115 -21.41 -8.55 -4.48
C GLU A 115 -21.63 -9.57 -3.34
N ASP A 116 -21.53 -10.86 -3.66
CA ASP A 116 -21.67 -11.97 -2.71
C ASP A 116 -20.52 -12.06 -1.70
N LEU A 117 -19.40 -11.40 -1.96
CA LEU A 117 -18.20 -11.41 -1.13
C LEU A 117 -18.01 -10.15 -0.29
N VAL A 118 -18.80 -9.10 -0.51
CA VAL A 118 -18.70 -7.83 0.23
C VAL A 118 -18.86 -8.08 1.74
N ASP A 119 -19.94 -8.74 2.12
CA ASP A 119 -20.26 -9.06 3.52
C ASP A 119 -19.15 -9.87 4.23
N PRO A 120 -18.68 -11.01 3.70
CA PRO A 120 -17.62 -11.77 4.37
C PRO A 120 -16.29 -11.01 4.40
N VAL A 121 -15.94 -10.23 3.37
CA VAL A 121 -14.73 -9.39 3.38
C VAL A 121 -14.81 -8.32 4.48
N GLN A 122 -15.96 -7.64 4.60
CA GLN A 122 -16.19 -6.66 5.65
C GLN A 122 -16.12 -7.27 7.05
N LYS A 123 -16.78 -8.41 7.27
CA LYS A 123 -16.76 -9.12 8.55
C LYS A 123 -15.36 -9.58 8.92
N ALA A 124 -14.62 -10.17 7.98
CA ALA A 124 -13.24 -10.58 8.22
C ALA A 124 -12.33 -9.39 8.56
N GLY A 125 -12.53 -8.26 7.89
CA GLY A 125 -11.84 -6.99 8.14
C GLY A 125 -12.16 -6.34 9.48
N GLN A 126 -13.15 -6.84 10.22
CA GLN A 126 -13.56 -6.31 11.53
C GLN A 126 -13.17 -7.24 12.69
N LEU A 127 -12.50 -8.36 12.41
CA LEU A 127 -12.14 -9.36 13.43
C LEU A 127 -11.14 -8.86 14.47
N CYS A 128 -10.30 -7.88 14.13
CA CYS A 128 -9.40 -7.22 15.05
C CYS A 128 -9.06 -5.79 14.59
N GLY A 129 -8.58 -4.94 15.50
CA GLY A 129 -8.32 -3.53 15.23
C GLY A 129 -7.04 -3.21 14.46
N ALA A 130 -6.32 -4.21 13.96
CA ALA A 130 -5.04 -4.04 13.24
C ALA A 130 -5.14 -4.32 11.73
N ILE A 131 -6.28 -4.81 11.28
CA ILE A 131 -6.57 -5.05 9.86
C ILE A 131 -7.93 -4.47 9.52
N GLY A 132 -8.12 -4.08 8.26
CA GLY A 132 -9.42 -3.68 7.73
C GLY A 132 -9.83 -4.45 6.48
N PRO A 133 -11.04 -4.20 5.97
CA PRO A 133 -11.59 -4.94 4.83
C PRO A 133 -10.78 -4.73 3.54
N ILE A 134 -10.14 -3.57 3.39
CA ILE A 134 -9.22 -3.28 2.28
C ILE A 134 -8.04 -4.27 2.28
N VAL A 135 -7.49 -4.60 3.46
CA VAL A 135 -6.40 -5.58 3.59
C VAL A 135 -6.87 -6.96 3.13
N ILE A 136 -8.05 -7.38 3.59
CA ILE A 136 -8.64 -8.68 3.25
C ILE A 136 -8.87 -8.80 1.75
N ALA A 137 -9.53 -7.81 1.13
CA ALA A 137 -9.77 -7.77 -0.31
C ALA A 137 -8.46 -7.80 -1.12
N SER A 138 -7.46 -7.02 -0.69
CA SER A 138 -6.15 -6.96 -1.34
C SER A 138 -5.41 -8.29 -1.30
N GLN A 139 -5.44 -8.99 -0.17
CA GLN A 139 -4.85 -10.32 -0.04
C GLN A 139 -5.59 -11.37 -0.89
N ILE A 140 -6.93 -11.30 -0.94
CA ILE A 140 -7.75 -12.21 -1.76
C ILE A 140 -7.45 -12.05 -3.25
N GLU A 141 -7.41 -10.81 -3.75
CA GLU A 141 -7.05 -10.52 -5.15
C GLU A 141 -5.69 -11.14 -5.48
N LYS A 142 -4.69 -10.92 -4.62
CA LYS A 142 -3.35 -11.50 -4.79
C LYS A 142 -3.37 -13.03 -4.75
N ALA A 143 -4.20 -13.62 -3.90
CA ALA A 143 -4.27 -15.06 -3.67
C ALA A 143 -4.94 -15.79 -4.84
N SER A 144 -6.08 -15.29 -5.30
CA SER A 144 -6.94 -16.02 -6.25
C SER A 144 -7.63 -15.14 -7.30
N GLY A 145 -7.51 -13.82 -7.23
CA GLY A 145 -8.32 -12.91 -8.05
C GLY A 145 -9.82 -13.10 -7.79
N PHE A 146 -10.20 -13.35 -6.53
CA PHE A 146 -11.55 -13.71 -6.09
C PHE A 146 -12.11 -15.04 -6.64
N ASN A 147 -11.26 -15.96 -7.11
CA ASN A 147 -11.71 -17.28 -7.55
C ASN A 147 -11.92 -18.24 -6.36
N ALA A 148 -13.17 -18.40 -5.92
CA ALA A 148 -13.53 -19.30 -4.82
C ALA A 148 -13.34 -20.79 -5.11
N SER A 149 -13.24 -21.20 -6.37
CA SER A 149 -13.04 -22.61 -6.76
C SER A 149 -11.57 -22.93 -7.05
N LEU A 150 -10.64 -22.00 -6.79
CA LEU A 150 -9.23 -22.20 -7.10
C LEU A 150 -8.62 -23.32 -6.26
N VAL A 151 -8.04 -24.31 -6.95
CA VAL A 151 -7.12 -25.29 -6.35
C VAL A 151 -5.71 -24.89 -6.77
N GLY A 152 -4.95 -24.37 -5.82
CA GLY A 152 -3.60 -23.89 -6.03
C GLY A 152 -2.52 -24.92 -5.69
N PRO A 153 -1.25 -24.50 -5.70
CA PRO A 153 -0.14 -25.36 -5.32
C PRO A 153 -0.23 -25.79 -3.85
N ASP A 154 0.48 -26.86 -3.51
CA ASP A 154 0.63 -27.36 -2.13
C ASP A 154 -0.69 -27.63 -1.39
N GLY A 155 -1.75 -27.95 -2.15
CA GLY A 155 -3.07 -28.28 -1.62
C GLY A 155 -3.88 -27.08 -1.15
N LYS A 156 -3.43 -25.85 -1.41
CA LYS A 156 -4.21 -24.63 -1.14
C LYS A 156 -5.51 -24.66 -1.94
N GLN A 157 -6.60 -24.31 -1.28
CA GLN A 157 -7.93 -24.32 -1.88
C GLN A 157 -8.65 -23.02 -1.53
N GLY A 158 -9.59 -22.65 -2.40
CA GLY A 158 -10.52 -21.57 -2.12
C GLY A 158 -9.99 -20.19 -2.42
N ILE A 159 -10.81 -19.21 -2.06
CA ILE A 159 -10.57 -17.82 -2.42
C ILE A 159 -9.34 -17.21 -1.70
N SER A 160 -9.04 -17.67 -0.49
CA SER A 160 -7.94 -17.14 0.33
C SER A 160 -6.62 -17.88 0.16
N GLN A 161 -6.64 -19.06 -0.48
CA GLN A 161 -5.47 -19.90 -0.72
C GLN A 161 -4.62 -20.12 0.56
N LEU A 162 -5.28 -20.31 1.71
CA LEU A 162 -4.58 -20.65 2.94
C LEU A 162 -3.93 -22.04 2.79
N PRO A 163 -2.71 -22.24 3.31
CA PRO A 163 -2.15 -23.58 3.46
C PRO A 163 -3.12 -24.51 4.21
N PRO A 164 -3.21 -25.81 3.86
CA PRO A 164 -4.18 -26.73 4.48
C PRO A 164 -4.10 -26.83 6.00
N ASP A 165 -2.90 -26.77 6.58
CA ASP A 165 -2.66 -26.80 8.02
C ASP A 165 -3.14 -25.51 8.71
N ILE A 166 -2.95 -24.36 8.05
CA ILE A 166 -3.47 -23.08 8.52
C ILE A 166 -5.01 -23.07 8.44
N PHE A 167 -5.61 -23.52 7.33
CA PHE A 167 -7.07 -23.61 7.23
C PHE A 167 -7.65 -24.57 8.27
N THR A 168 -6.97 -25.69 8.55
CA THR A 168 -7.40 -26.63 9.61
C THR A 168 -7.47 -25.94 10.98
N LYS A 169 -6.56 -24.99 11.26
CA LYS A 169 -6.51 -24.27 12.53
C LYS A 169 -7.51 -23.11 12.63
N TYR A 170 -7.73 -22.40 11.53
CA TYR A 170 -8.51 -21.15 11.52
C TYR A 170 -9.86 -21.28 10.82
N GLY A 171 -10.13 -22.36 10.10
CA GLY A 171 -11.40 -22.65 9.44
C GLY A 171 -12.52 -22.90 10.44
N LYS A 172 -13.69 -22.36 10.15
CA LYS A 172 -14.95 -22.61 10.85
C LYS A 172 -16.06 -22.63 9.80
N ASP A 173 -17.19 -23.23 10.16
CA ASP A 173 -18.45 -23.08 9.45
C ASP A 173 -19.01 -21.70 9.80
N ASP A 174 -18.68 -20.70 8.97
CA ASP A 174 -19.03 -19.29 9.21
C ASP A 174 -20.39 -18.92 8.59
N ASP A 175 -20.99 -19.81 7.79
CA ASP A 175 -22.31 -19.67 7.18
C ASP A 175 -23.40 -20.61 7.72
N ASP A 176 -23.06 -21.40 8.73
CA ASP A 176 -23.95 -22.33 9.43
C ASP A 176 -24.54 -23.40 8.48
N ASN A 177 -23.81 -23.77 7.42
CA ASN A 177 -24.25 -24.77 6.42
C ASN A 177 -23.94 -26.22 6.85
N GLY A 178 -23.28 -26.41 8.00
CA GLY A 178 -22.91 -27.69 8.58
C GLY A 178 -21.57 -28.25 8.06
N LYS A 179 -20.79 -27.47 7.31
CA LYS A 179 -19.50 -27.87 6.75
C LYS A 179 -18.50 -26.75 6.92
N THR A 180 -17.28 -27.11 7.30
CA THR A 180 -16.13 -26.21 7.23
C THR A 180 -15.31 -26.55 6.00
N SER A 181 -15.24 -25.65 5.03
CA SER A 181 -14.61 -25.93 3.73
C SER A 181 -13.78 -24.75 3.22
N ALA A 182 -12.55 -25.00 2.79
CA ALA A 182 -11.75 -23.95 2.15
C ALA A 182 -12.35 -23.53 0.81
N LEU A 183 -13.11 -24.40 0.14
CA LEU A 183 -13.83 -24.08 -1.09
C LEU A 183 -15.16 -23.33 -0.83
N ASP A 184 -15.55 -23.17 0.43
CA ASP A 184 -16.59 -22.22 0.80
C ASP A 184 -15.96 -20.83 0.95
N ALA A 185 -16.46 -19.85 0.20
CA ALA A 185 -15.85 -18.52 0.17
C ALA A 185 -15.95 -17.83 1.54
N LYS A 186 -17.05 -18.00 2.27
CA LYS A 186 -17.26 -17.34 3.55
C LYS A 186 -16.37 -17.94 4.64
N ASP A 187 -16.30 -19.27 4.71
CA ASP A 187 -15.37 -19.96 5.61
C ASP A 187 -13.92 -19.59 5.32
N SER A 188 -13.53 -19.57 4.04
CA SER A 188 -12.17 -19.23 3.60
C SER A 188 -11.78 -17.80 3.99
N ILE A 189 -12.64 -16.81 3.69
CA ILE A 189 -12.37 -15.40 3.97
C ILE A 189 -12.29 -15.15 5.48
N MET A 190 -13.20 -15.74 6.24
CA MET A 190 -13.22 -15.60 7.69
C MET A 190 -12.02 -16.30 8.34
N ALA A 191 -11.59 -17.45 7.81
CA ALA A 191 -10.36 -18.12 8.25
C ALA A 191 -9.12 -17.26 7.97
N GLN A 192 -9.05 -16.62 6.81
CA GLN A 192 -7.97 -15.68 6.48
C GLN A 192 -7.94 -14.51 7.46
N GLY A 193 -9.09 -13.88 7.73
CA GLY A 193 -9.19 -12.79 8.69
C GLY A 193 -8.70 -13.18 10.08
N ARG A 194 -9.09 -14.37 10.57
CA ARG A 194 -8.60 -14.89 11.86
C ARG A 194 -7.09 -15.15 11.84
N TYR A 195 -6.55 -15.66 10.74
CA TYR A 195 -5.12 -15.93 10.63
C TYR A 195 -4.28 -14.64 10.63
N ILE A 196 -4.62 -13.64 9.80
CA ILE A 196 -3.88 -12.38 9.79
C ILE A 196 -4.04 -11.61 11.12
N CYS A 197 -5.19 -11.71 11.80
CA CYS A 197 -5.35 -11.17 13.15
C CYS A 197 -4.43 -11.84 14.18
N ALA A 198 -4.18 -13.14 14.06
CA ALA A 198 -3.21 -13.82 14.91
C ALA A 198 -1.78 -13.32 14.65
N MET A 199 -1.41 -13.10 13.39
CA MET A 199 -0.11 -12.51 13.03
C MET A 199 0.03 -11.08 13.56
N ALA A 200 -1.05 -10.28 13.50
CA ALA A 200 -1.08 -8.93 14.04
C ALA A 200 -0.94 -8.90 15.57
N ASP A 201 -1.58 -9.82 16.28
CA ASP A 201 -1.42 -9.96 17.74
C ASP A 201 0.02 -10.34 18.12
N GLU A 202 0.64 -11.29 17.40
CA GLU A 202 2.06 -11.63 17.60
C GLU A 202 2.99 -10.44 17.28
N ALA A 203 2.71 -9.71 16.20
CA ALA A 203 3.46 -8.51 15.83
C ALA A 203 3.37 -7.41 16.90
N GLN A 204 2.17 -7.14 17.42
CA GLN A 204 1.97 -6.16 18.48
C GLN A 204 2.75 -6.53 19.74
N LYS A 205 2.69 -7.80 20.16
CA LYS A 205 3.47 -8.30 21.31
C LYS A 205 4.97 -8.10 21.13
N MET A 206 5.48 -8.34 19.92
CA MET A 206 6.90 -8.10 19.62
C MET A 206 7.28 -6.63 19.67
N ILE A 207 6.40 -5.73 19.21
CA ILE A 207 6.61 -4.28 19.32
C ILE A 207 6.61 -3.84 20.79
N ASP A 208 5.63 -4.27 21.57
CA ASP A 208 5.51 -3.93 22.99
C ASP A 208 6.72 -4.42 23.81
N ALA A 209 7.28 -5.57 23.42
CA ALA A 209 8.48 -6.15 24.02
C ALA A 209 9.80 -5.52 23.52
N ASN A 210 9.76 -4.53 22.61
CA ASN A 210 10.94 -3.99 21.90
C ASN A 210 11.77 -5.06 21.16
N GLU A 211 11.14 -6.15 20.73
CA GLU A 211 11.77 -7.22 19.96
C GLU A 211 11.73 -6.96 18.45
N ALA A 212 10.79 -6.13 17.99
CA ALA A 212 10.69 -5.71 16.60
C ALA A 212 10.27 -4.26 16.45
N THR A 213 10.58 -3.67 15.29
CA THR A 213 10.17 -2.33 14.89
C THR A 213 9.43 -2.36 13.56
N GLY A 214 8.42 -1.50 13.40
CA GLY A 214 7.62 -1.40 12.19
C GLY A 214 6.16 -1.14 12.52
N SER A 215 5.32 -1.04 11.48
CA SER A 215 3.87 -1.04 11.69
C SER A 215 3.39 -2.47 12.00
N VAL A 216 2.36 -2.60 12.85
CA VAL A 216 1.75 -3.91 13.16
C VAL A 216 1.33 -4.62 11.88
N LEU A 217 0.71 -3.89 10.94
CA LEU A 217 0.24 -4.43 9.67
C LEU A 217 1.40 -4.95 8.80
N ASP A 218 2.52 -4.23 8.69
CA ASP A 218 3.66 -4.71 7.88
C ASP A 218 4.27 -5.98 8.44
N LEU A 219 4.39 -6.06 9.77
CA LEU A 219 4.89 -7.25 10.45
C LEU A 219 3.90 -8.41 10.31
N ALA A 220 2.60 -8.15 10.41
CA ALA A 220 1.55 -9.15 10.23
C ALA A 220 1.52 -9.69 8.79
N LEU A 221 1.61 -8.83 7.78
CA LEU A 221 1.66 -9.21 6.37
C LEU A 221 2.93 -10.00 6.05
N ALA A 222 4.08 -9.59 6.59
CA ALA A 222 5.32 -10.36 6.46
C ALA A 222 5.20 -11.73 7.16
N GLY A 223 4.64 -11.77 8.37
CA GLY A 223 4.41 -13.00 9.12
C GLY A 223 3.42 -13.95 8.45
N TYR A 224 2.43 -13.41 7.74
CA TYR A 224 1.48 -14.18 6.95
C TYR A 224 2.14 -14.87 5.75
N ASP A 225 3.12 -14.21 5.12
CA ASP A 225 3.80 -14.72 3.92
C ASP A 225 4.96 -15.67 4.27
N VAL A 226 5.87 -15.23 5.15
CA VAL A 226 7.12 -15.95 5.45
C VAL A 226 7.19 -16.50 6.89
N GLY A 227 6.13 -16.34 7.68
CA GLY A 227 6.06 -16.80 9.06
C GLY A 227 6.62 -15.81 10.10
N MET A 228 6.03 -15.80 11.30
CA MET A 228 6.44 -14.91 12.40
C MET A 228 7.84 -15.19 12.94
N ASP A 229 8.36 -16.41 12.77
CA ASP A 229 9.74 -16.73 13.16
C ASP A 229 10.77 -15.95 12.31
N ALA A 230 10.49 -15.76 11.02
CA ALA A 230 11.33 -14.95 10.14
C ALA A 230 11.26 -13.46 10.54
N VAL A 231 10.07 -12.95 10.87
CA VAL A 231 9.85 -11.59 11.38
C VAL A 231 10.61 -11.37 12.69
N ARG A 232 10.56 -12.35 13.61
CA ARG A 232 11.28 -12.31 14.89
C ARG A 232 12.79 -12.32 14.71
N ALA A 233 13.30 -13.18 13.83
CA ALA A 233 14.72 -13.22 13.49
C ALA A 233 15.22 -11.89 12.88
N ALA A 234 14.37 -11.26 12.06
CA ALA A 234 14.68 -9.97 11.43
C ALA A 234 14.45 -8.75 12.35
N LYS A 235 13.78 -8.92 13.50
CA LYS A 235 13.33 -7.83 14.39
C LYS A 235 12.50 -6.77 13.65
N GLY A 236 11.72 -7.21 12.68
CA GLY A 236 11.03 -6.35 11.73
C GLY A 236 10.62 -7.12 10.48
N VAL A 237 10.23 -6.42 9.41
CA VAL A 237 10.01 -7.06 8.11
C VAL A 237 11.36 -7.59 7.57
N PRO A 238 11.48 -8.89 7.24
CA PRO A 238 12.70 -9.44 6.66
C PRO A 238 13.13 -8.69 5.40
N ARG A 239 14.43 -8.44 5.25
CA ARG A 239 15.00 -7.78 4.05
C ARG A 239 15.19 -8.75 2.89
N THR A 240 14.21 -9.62 2.68
CA THR A 240 14.15 -10.56 1.57
C THR A 240 13.20 -10.04 0.51
N ALA A 241 13.47 -10.35 -0.76
CA ALA A 241 12.61 -9.91 -1.86
C ALA A 241 11.18 -10.46 -1.73
N GLU A 242 11.04 -11.66 -1.16
CA GLU A 242 9.76 -12.31 -0.88
C GLU A 242 8.92 -11.51 0.12
N ALA A 243 9.40 -11.32 1.36
CA ALA A 243 8.65 -10.62 2.39
C ALA A 243 8.35 -9.16 2.02
N GLN A 244 9.34 -8.42 1.51
CA GLN A 244 9.15 -7.03 1.09
C GLN A 244 8.20 -6.94 -0.11
N GLY A 245 8.35 -7.85 -1.07
CA GLY A 245 7.51 -7.93 -2.25
C GLY A 245 6.05 -8.23 -1.89
N TYR A 246 5.81 -9.14 -0.95
CA TYR A 246 4.46 -9.46 -0.49
C TYR A 246 3.77 -8.25 0.16
N VAL A 247 4.43 -7.61 1.13
CA VAL A 247 3.89 -6.41 1.81
C VAL A 247 3.59 -5.31 0.79
N ALA A 248 4.52 -5.04 -0.11
CA ALA A 248 4.34 -4.02 -1.15
C ALA A 248 3.19 -4.37 -2.11
N ALA A 249 3.08 -5.64 -2.54
CA ALA A 249 2.05 -6.09 -3.46
C ALA A 249 0.65 -5.97 -2.86
N VAL A 250 0.48 -6.27 -1.57
CA VAL A 250 -0.81 -6.11 -0.87
C VAL A 250 -1.14 -4.63 -0.73
N ARG A 251 -0.20 -3.79 -0.28
CA ARG A 251 -0.42 -2.34 -0.13
C ARG A 251 -0.72 -1.63 -1.44
N ALA A 252 -0.14 -2.09 -2.55
CA ALA A 252 -0.38 -1.52 -3.88
C ALA A 252 -1.86 -1.59 -4.30
N GLN A 253 -2.61 -2.55 -3.74
CA GLN A 253 -4.04 -2.71 -4.02
C GLN A 253 -4.94 -1.79 -3.19
N PHE A 254 -4.41 -1.12 -2.14
CA PHE A 254 -5.26 -0.38 -1.21
C PHE A 254 -6.02 0.75 -1.89
N ALA A 255 -5.41 1.45 -2.85
CA ALA A 255 -6.07 2.52 -3.58
C ALA A 255 -7.28 2.03 -4.40
N LYS A 256 -7.21 0.81 -4.97
CA LYS A 256 -8.33 0.17 -5.66
C LYS A 256 -9.49 -0.05 -4.69
N TYR A 257 -9.24 -0.76 -3.59
CA TYR A 257 -10.30 -1.14 -2.64
C TYR A 257 -10.77 0.00 -1.74
N ALA A 258 -10.04 1.10 -1.65
CA ALA A 258 -10.47 2.34 -0.99
C ALA A 258 -11.29 3.26 -1.91
N GLY A 259 -11.46 2.93 -3.20
CA GLY A 259 -12.13 3.79 -4.18
C GLY A 259 -11.37 5.10 -4.51
N VAL A 260 -10.08 5.18 -4.14
CA VAL A 260 -9.23 6.36 -4.39
C VAL A 260 -8.50 6.27 -5.72
N ALA A 261 -8.36 5.06 -6.27
CA ALA A 261 -7.99 4.85 -7.65
C ALA A 261 -9.25 5.02 -8.53
N ALA A 262 -9.53 6.26 -8.93
CA ALA A 262 -10.51 6.49 -9.99
C ALA A 262 -10.06 5.72 -11.23
N ILE A 263 -10.79 4.66 -11.60
CA ILE A 263 -10.81 4.21 -13.00
C ILE A 263 -11.30 5.44 -13.79
N PRO A 264 -10.56 5.95 -14.78
CA PRO A 264 -11.10 6.97 -15.66
C PRO A 264 -12.32 6.38 -16.39
N SER A 265 -13.50 6.58 -15.80
CA SER A 265 -14.79 6.29 -16.39
C SER A 265 -15.01 7.30 -17.51
N GLY A 266 -14.43 7.03 -18.66
CA GLY A 266 -14.49 8.01 -19.75
C GLY A 266 -13.51 7.79 -20.88
N THR A 267 -13.10 6.57 -21.22
CA THR A 267 -12.62 6.36 -22.59
C THR A 267 -13.85 6.34 -23.49
N PRO A 268 -14.14 7.38 -24.30
CA PRO A 268 -15.08 7.20 -25.39
C PRO A 268 -14.53 6.07 -26.25
N ILE A 269 -15.33 5.01 -26.44
CA ILE A 269 -15.11 4.09 -27.54
C ILE A 269 -15.11 4.97 -28.79
N PRO A 270 -14.02 5.02 -29.59
CA PRO A 270 -14.07 5.73 -30.85
C PRO A 270 -15.09 5.02 -31.74
N THR A 271 -16.31 5.56 -31.78
CA THR A 271 -17.33 5.21 -32.77
C THR A 271 -16.80 5.70 -34.11
N GLY A 272 -16.08 4.83 -34.82
CA GLY A 272 -15.67 5.12 -36.18
C GLY A 272 -14.34 4.50 -36.59
N ILE A 273 -14.22 3.17 -36.57
CA ILE A 273 -13.53 2.46 -37.65
C ILE A 273 -14.39 1.26 -38.02
N GLN A 274 -15.22 1.40 -39.04
CA GLN A 274 -15.68 0.24 -39.81
C GLN A 274 -14.44 -0.33 -40.50
N THR A 275 -13.80 -1.32 -39.87
CA THR A 275 -12.87 -2.19 -40.59
C THR A 275 -13.73 -3.23 -41.26
N SER A 276 -13.91 -3.09 -42.57
CA SER A 276 -14.46 -4.14 -43.40
C SER A 276 -13.67 -5.43 -43.16
N LEU A 277 -14.42 -6.48 -42.84
CA LEU A 277 -13.95 -7.85 -42.72
C LEU A 277 -13.21 -8.25 -44.02
N PRO A 278 -11.91 -8.57 -44.02
CA PRO A 278 -11.33 -9.25 -45.16
C PRO A 278 -11.91 -10.66 -45.23
N THR A 279 -12.41 -10.98 -46.42
CA THR A 279 -13.03 -12.24 -46.83
C THR A 279 -12.13 -13.43 -46.48
N ALA A 280 -12.75 -14.50 -46.00
CA ALA A 280 -12.15 -15.80 -45.72
C ALA A 280 -11.21 -16.26 -46.85
N VAL A 281 -10.00 -16.68 -46.48
CA VAL A 281 -9.12 -17.46 -47.36
C VAL A 281 -9.50 -18.94 -47.18
N PRO A 282 -9.73 -19.71 -48.27
CA PRO A 282 -10.20 -21.08 -48.19
C PRO A 282 -9.09 -22.02 -47.67
N THR A 283 -9.49 -22.93 -46.79
CA THR A 283 -8.70 -24.08 -46.33
C THR A 283 -8.37 -24.98 -47.52
N GLU A 284 -7.11 -25.01 -47.95
CA GLU A 284 -6.64 -26.03 -48.88
C GLU A 284 -6.36 -27.33 -48.14
N SER A 285 -7.07 -28.37 -48.56
CA SER A 285 -7.04 -29.74 -48.08
C SER A 285 -5.75 -30.43 -48.52
N LEU A 286 -4.93 -30.88 -47.56
CA LEU A 286 -3.88 -31.85 -47.85
C LEU A 286 -4.50 -33.25 -47.80
N THR A 287 -4.77 -33.80 -48.98
CA THR A 287 -5.05 -35.23 -49.15
C THR A 287 -3.74 -36.01 -49.21
N PRO A 288 -3.70 -37.24 -48.65
CA PRO A 288 -2.57 -38.15 -48.81
C PRO A 288 -2.72 -38.92 -50.13
N THR A 289 -1.62 -39.12 -50.86
CA THR A 289 -1.55 -39.99 -52.05
C THR A 289 -0.63 -41.19 -51.76
N PRO A 290 -0.75 -42.30 -52.51
CA PRO A 290 -0.95 -43.65 -51.99
C PRO A 290 0.33 -44.46 -51.80
#